data_AF-A0A1B6EAJ9-F1
#
_entry.id   AF-A0A1B6EAJ9-F1
#
_cell.length_a   1.000
_cell.length_b   1.000
_cell.length_c   1.000
_cell.angle_alpha   90.00
_cell.angle_beta   90.00
_cell.angle_gamma   90.00
#
_symmetry.space_group_name_H-M   'P 1'
#
loop_
_entity.id
_entity.type
_entity.pdbx_description
1 polymer ?
#
loop_
_entity_poly.entity_id
_entity_poly.type
_entity_poly.pdbx_seq_one_letter_code
_entity_poly.pdbx_strand_id
1 'polypeptide(L)'
;MNSVPVSPENKVLLESDFDVVSVNDCSPGSDSDIYDKLEADLLNQLKKFMETRNHFKAIGDVTSANRFEQQALSTKKDLDFVKFSHKNKHPVPKFHYEMKSFSIVQCNTELGDNDVELTLVQGINYNVPNPKEVDTYIRFEFPYPNEDPFRDKTSVIYNTNNPVYDEKFTIPIQRNARACQRIFKRQTLKCEVWAKGGFFRSDCLIGTASVKLQPLENICVIHDSFNVSMKSSVT
;
A
#
# COMPACT_ATOMS: atom_id res chain seq x y z
N MET A 1 18.28 20.10 -16.74
CA MET A 1 17.05 19.38 -16.35
C MET A 1 16.52 20.06 -15.10
N ASN A 2 15.47 20.86 -15.24
CA ASN A 2 14.91 21.60 -14.11
C ASN A 2 13.96 20.69 -13.34
N SER A 3 14.44 20.11 -12.23
CA SER A 3 13.58 19.39 -11.30
C SER A 3 12.66 20.39 -10.60
N VAL A 4 11.36 20.28 -10.85
CA VAL A 4 10.35 21.05 -10.11
C VAL A 4 10.36 20.56 -8.65
N PRO A 5 10.33 21.47 -7.66
CA PRO A 5 10.29 21.07 -6.25
C PRO A 5 9.01 20.28 -5.94
N VAL A 6 9.16 19.29 -5.06
CA VAL A 6 8.06 18.41 -4.61
C VAL A 6 7.00 19.25 -3.89
N SER A 7 5.73 19.03 -4.22
CA SER A 7 4.58 19.70 -3.59
C SER A 7 4.55 19.45 -2.08
N PRO A 8 4.21 20.45 -1.24
CA PRO A 8 4.15 20.33 0.22
C PRO A 8 3.34 19.12 0.70
N GLU A 9 2.25 18.77 0.00
CA GLU A 9 1.37 17.66 0.38
C GLU A 9 2.06 16.28 0.27
N ASN A 10 2.89 16.08 -0.76
CA ASN A 10 3.68 14.85 -0.91
C ASN A 10 4.86 14.78 0.05
N LYS A 11 5.32 15.93 0.58
CA LYS A 11 6.36 15.99 1.61
C LYS A 11 5.82 15.51 2.95
N VAL A 12 4.58 15.86 3.28
CA VAL A 12 3.92 15.48 4.54
C VAL A 12 3.70 13.97 4.64
N LEU A 13 3.32 13.30 3.55
CA LEU A 13 3.11 11.84 3.54
C LEU A 13 4.41 11.04 3.75
N LEU A 14 5.56 11.62 3.37
CA LEU A 14 6.88 11.02 3.55
C LEU A 14 7.47 11.32 4.94
N GLU A 15 7.07 12.44 5.57
CA GLU A 15 7.53 12.83 6.91
C GLU A 15 6.73 12.15 8.03
N SER A 16 5.52 11.66 7.77
CA SER A 16 4.66 10.99 8.75
C SER A 16 5.11 9.58 9.14
N ASP A 17 6.16 9.05 8.52
CA ASP A 17 6.69 7.69 8.74
C ASP A 17 7.95 7.67 9.64
N PHE A 18 8.27 8.79 10.30
CA PHE A 18 9.44 8.92 11.18
C PHE A 18 9.04 9.34 12.60
N ASP A 19 9.41 8.52 13.59
CA ASP A 19 9.48 8.96 14.98
C ASP A 19 10.74 9.80 15.19
N VAL A 20 10.56 11.10 15.50
CA VAL A 20 11.65 11.98 15.91
C VAL A 20 12.00 11.65 17.36
N VAL A 21 12.99 10.77 17.55
CA VAL A 21 13.52 10.45 18.88
C VAL A 21 14.46 11.58 19.32
N SER A 22 14.14 12.27 20.42
CA SER A 22 15.03 13.28 20.98
C SER A 22 16.16 12.61 21.78
N VAL A 23 17.30 13.30 21.90
CA VAL A 23 18.45 12.82 22.69
C VAL A 23 18.08 12.53 24.15
N ASN A 24 17.00 13.16 24.66
CA ASN A 24 16.49 12.97 26.01
C ASN A 24 15.62 11.71 26.18
N ASP A 25 15.18 11.09 25.08
CA ASP A 25 14.37 9.86 25.09
C ASP A 25 15.26 8.59 25.03
N CYS A 26 16.58 8.78 24.94
CA CYS A 26 17.56 7.71 25.04
C CYS A 26 17.95 7.51 26.51
N SER A 27 17.37 6.51 27.18
CA SER A 27 17.97 5.98 28.40
C SER A 27 19.33 5.36 28.06
N PRO A 28 20.36 5.48 28.93
CA PRO A 28 21.63 4.80 28.71
C PRO A 28 21.40 3.30 28.90
N GLY A 29 21.00 2.64 27.81
CA GLY A 29 21.05 1.20 27.70
C GLY A 29 22.49 0.73 27.95
N SER A 30 22.63 -0.50 28.43
CA SER A 30 23.94 -1.14 28.49
C SER A 30 24.59 -1.13 27.10
N ASP A 31 25.93 -1.25 27.03
CA ASP A 31 26.63 -1.38 25.74
C ASP A 31 26.03 -2.49 24.87
N SER A 32 25.47 -3.54 25.48
CA SER A 32 24.72 -4.62 24.80
C SER A 32 23.45 -4.11 24.12
N ASP A 33 22.66 -3.28 24.79
CA ASP A 33 21.42 -2.73 24.23
C ASP A 33 21.70 -1.80 23.05
N ILE A 34 22.83 -1.07 23.10
CA ILE A 34 23.28 -0.21 22.01
C ILE A 34 23.71 -1.06 20.80
N TYR A 35 24.44 -2.16 21.03
CA TYR A 35 24.79 -3.11 19.97
C TYR A 35 23.56 -3.72 19.31
N ASP A 36 22.61 -4.22 20.10
CA ASP A 36 21.39 -4.85 19.60
C ASP A 36 20.57 -3.88 18.73
N LYS A 37 20.45 -2.62 19.17
CA LYS A 37 19.78 -1.57 18.38
C LYS A 37 20.53 -1.26 17.09
N LEU A 38 21.85 -1.08 17.15
CA LEU A 38 22.67 -0.75 15.98
C LEU A 38 22.64 -1.88 14.94
N GLU A 39 22.69 -3.14 15.38
CA GLU A 39 22.55 -4.29 14.50
C GLU A 39 21.16 -4.34 13.84
N ALA A 40 20.10 -4.10 14.61
CA ALA A 40 18.73 -4.07 14.09
C ALA A 40 18.53 -2.94 13.05
N ASP A 41 19.03 -1.75 13.35
CA ASP A 41 18.94 -0.59 12.46
C ASP A 41 19.69 -0.82 11.15
N LEU A 42 20.93 -1.33 11.21
CA LEU A 42 21.74 -1.64 10.03
C LEU A 42 21.14 -2.79 9.20
N LEU A 43 20.56 -3.81 9.84
CA LEU A 43 19.81 -4.87 9.15
C LEU A 43 18.59 -4.32 8.41
N ASN A 44 17.82 -3.43 9.05
CA ASN A 44 16.67 -2.79 8.44
C ASN A 44 17.07 -1.90 7.25
N GLN A 45 18.16 -1.13 7.38
CA GLN A 45 18.70 -0.33 6.27
C GLN A 45 19.15 -1.21 5.11
N LEU A 46 19.86 -2.30 5.39
CA LEU A 46 20.32 -3.25 4.37
C LEU A 46 19.14 -3.86 3.61
N LYS A 47 18.09 -4.27 4.32
CA LYS A 47 16.87 -4.80 3.72
C LYS A 47 16.22 -3.77 2.79
N LYS A 48 16.05 -2.52 3.24
CA LYS A 48 15.49 -1.43 2.43
C LYS A 48 16.31 -1.17 1.16
N PHE A 49 17.64 -1.14 1.25
CA PHE A 49 18.50 -0.94 0.07
C PHE A 49 18.42 -2.11 -0.91
N MET A 50 18.35 -3.35 -0.42
CA MET A 50 18.22 -4.53 -1.26
C MET A 50 16.86 -4.59 -1.98
N GLU A 51 15.77 -4.27 -1.28
CA GLU A 51 14.43 -4.16 -1.87
C GLU A 51 14.37 -3.08 -2.95
N THR A 52 14.90 -1.88 -2.64
CA THR A 52 14.94 -0.75 -3.58
C THR A 52 15.81 -1.07 -4.80
N ARG A 53 16.94 -1.75 -4.62
CA ARG A 53 17.78 -2.24 -5.73
C ARG A 53 17.01 -3.20 -6.62
N ASN A 54 16.32 -4.19 -6.03
CA ASN A 54 15.54 -5.17 -6.79
C ASN A 54 14.45 -4.48 -7.61
N HIS A 55 13.81 -3.46 -7.04
CA HIS A 55 12.84 -2.62 -7.74
C HIS A 55 13.46 -1.94 -8.97
N PHE A 56 14.57 -1.22 -8.79
CA PHE A 56 15.25 -0.54 -9.91
C PHE A 56 15.73 -1.51 -10.99
N LYS A 57 16.18 -2.71 -10.60
CA LYS A 57 16.55 -3.76 -11.53
C LYS A 57 15.36 -4.27 -12.34
N ALA A 58 14.19 -4.43 -11.71
CA ALA A 58 12.98 -4.90 -12.36
C ALA A 58 12.45 -3.90 -13.42
N ILE A 59 12.58 -2.59 -13.16
CA ILE A 59 12.18 -1.54 -14.13
C ILE A 59 13.26 -1.19 -15.16
N GLY A 60 14.41 -1.88 -15.13
CA GLY A 60 15.51 -1.66 -16.08
C GLY A 60 16.40 -0.45 -15.79
N ASP A 61 16.25 0.22 -14.65
CA ASP A 61 17.15 1.31 -14.22
C ASP A 61 18.40 0.73 -13.55
N VAL A 62 19.35 0.33 -14.40
CA VAL A 62 20.63 -0.25 -13.98
C VAL A 62 21.48 0.75 -13.17
N THR A 63 21.36 2.04 -13.45
CA THR A 63 22.17 3.07 -12.77
C THR A 63 21.75 3.20 -11.31
N SER A 64 20.45 3.36 -11.06
CA SER A 64 19.91 3.45 -9.71
C SER A 64 20.09 2.12 -8.96
N ALA A 65 19.89 0.97 -9.64
CA ALA A 65 20.15 -0.34 -9.04
C ALA A 65 21.60 -0.46 -8.55
N ASN A 66 22.59 -0.08 -9.38
CA ASN A 66 24.00 -0.10 -8.97
C ASN A 66 24.29 0.84 -7.80
N ARG A 67 23.67 2.02 -7.75
CA ARG A 67 23.80 2.94 -6.61
C ARG A 67 23.31 2.31 -5.30
N PHE A 68 22.14 1.66 -5.32
CA PHE A 68 21.60 0.99 -4.14
C PHE A 68 22.36 -0.28 -3.76
N GLU A 69 22.94 -0.99 -4.72
CA GLU A 69 23.89 -2.09 -4.46
C GLU A 69 25.12 -1.60 -3.69
N GLN A 70 25.72 -0.46 -4.09
CA GLN A 70 26.86 0.10 -3.37
C GLN A 70 26.50 0.53 -1.94
N GLN A 71 25.30 1.10 -1.74
CA GLN A 71 24.81 1.43 -0.39
C GLN A 71 24.61 0.17 0.45
N ALA A 72 23.98 -0.87 -0.09
CA ALA A 72 23.82 -2.16 0.58
C ALA A 72 25.17 -2.79 0.96
N LEU A 73 26.17 -2.74 0.07
CA LEU A 73 27.52 -3.24 0.35
C LEU A 73 28.21 -2.45 1.47
N SER A 74 28.05 -1.13 1.51
CA SER A 74 28.58 -0.29 2.60
C SER A 74 27.92 -0.63 3.93
N THR A 75 26.59 -0.64 3.99
CA THR A 75 25.82 -0.97 5.20
C THR A 75 26.12 -2.38 5.69
N LYS A 76 26.32 -3.34 4.79
CA LYS A 76 26.72 -4.70 5.16
C LYS A 76 28.09 -4.73 5.83
N LYS A 77 29.07 -3.98 5.33
CA LYS A 77 30.40 -3.87 5.96
C LYS A 77 30.29 -3.28 7.38
N ASP A 78 29.47 -2.25 7.54
CA ASP A 78 29.23 -1.63 8.86
C ASP A 78 28.56 -2.64 9.81
N LEU A 79 27.54 -3.37 9.34
CA LEU A 79 26.88 -4.42 10.11
C LEU A 79 27.85 -5.53 10.53
N ASP A 80 28.69 -6.00 9.61
CA ASP A 80 29.69 -7.03 9.88
C ASP A 80 30.71 -6.55 10.94
N PHE A 81 31.10 -5.26 10.87
CA PHE A 81 32.00 -4.65 11.85
C PHE A 81 31.36 -4.51 13.25
N VAL A 82 30.09 -4.13 13.31
CA VAL A 82 29.33 -4.03 14.57
C VAL A 82 29.18 -5.41 15.20
N LYS A 83 28.75 -6.42 14.42
CA LYS A 83 28.64 -7.82 14.89
C LYS A 83 29.95 -8.38 15.39
N PHE A 84 31.04 -8.11 14.67
CA PHE A 84 32.37 -8.51 15.09
C PHE A 84 32.77 -7.85 16.43
N SER A 85 32.53 -6.54 16.56
CA SER A 85 32.86 -5.79 17.78
C SER A 85 32.05 -6.28 18.99
N HIS A 86 30.76 -6.53 18.78
CA HIS A 86 29.86 -7.08 19.78
C HIS A 86 30.33 -8.45 20.27
N LYS A 87 30.62 -9.38 19.34
CA LYS A 87 31.08 -10.74 19.65
C LYS A 87 32.39 -10.77 20.44
N ASN A 88 33.30 -9.83 20.14
CA ASN A 88 34.61 -9.75 20.80
C ASN A 88 34.61 -8.84 22.03
N LYS A 89 33.45 -8.32 22.46
CA LYS A 89 33.32 -7.41 23.61
C LYS A 89 34.20 -6.15 23.49
N HIS A 90 34.36 -5.66 22.27
CA HIS A 90 35.01 -4.39 22.00
C HIS A 90 34.09 -3.22 22.38
N PRO A 91 34.63 -2.02 22.64
CA PRO A 91 33.81 -0.84 22.88
C PRO A 91 32.97 -0.52 21.64
N VAL A 92 31.78 0.06 21.86
CA VAL A 92 30.84 0.43 20.80
C VAL A 92 31.53 1.34 19.78
N PRO A 93 31.45 1.03 18.47
CA PRO A 93 31.94 1.90 17.42
C PRO A 93 31.34 3.31 17.49
N LYS A 94 32.10 4.33 17.09
CA LYS A 94 31.54 5.68 16.96
C LYS A 94 30.54 5.71 15.80
N PHE A 95 29.36 6.27 16.02
CA PHE A 95 28.33 6.43 15.01
C PHE A 95 27.65 7.79 15.14
N HIS A 96 26.97 8.20 14.08
CA HIS A 96 26.08 9.36 14.05
C HIS A 96 24.89 9.05 13.14
N TYR A 97 23.78 9.74 13.37
CA TYR A 97 22.58 9.59 12.55
C TYR A 97 22.63 10.54 11.35
N GLU A 98 22.29 10.01 10.18
CA GLU A 98 22.16 10.79 8.94
C GLU A 98 20.77 10.60 8.35
N MET A 99 20.17 11.69 7.89
CA MET A 99 18.94 11.63 7.10
C MET A 99 19.30 11.56 5.60
N LYS A 100 18.88 10.49 4.92
CA LYS A 100 19.07 10.32 3.48
C LYS A 100 17.71 10.21 2.78
N SER A 101 17.42 11.17 1.91
CA SER A 101 16.22 11.14 1.09
C SER A 101 16.52 10.52 -0.27
N PHE A 102 15.68 9.58 -0.70
CA PHE A 102 15.77 8.93 -2.00
C PHE A 102 14.46 9.14 -2.76
N SER A 103 14.57 9.49 -4.05
CA SER A 103 13.43 9.47 -4.96
C SER A 103 13.36 8.08 -5.60
N ILE A 104 12.41 7.27 -5.13
CA ILE A 104 12.18 5.93 -5.65
C ILE A 104 10.96 6.00 -6.57
N VAL A 105 11.10 5.50 -7.80
CA VAL A 105 9.94 5.29 -8.66
C VAL A 105 9.13 4.19 -8.01
N GLN A 106 7.85 4.42 -7.73
CA GLN A 106 6.96 3.36 -7.29
C GLN A 106 6.28 2.78 -8.53
N CYS A 107 6.20 1.45 -8.63
CA CYS A 107 5.38 0.78 -9.63
C CYS A 107 5.13 -0.68 -9.25
N ASN A 108 4.08 -1.26 -9.83
CA ASN A 108 3.63 -2.63 -9.60
C ASN A 108 4.15 -3.48 -10.75
N THR A 109 5.42 -3.93 -10.65
CA THR A 109 6.12 -4.67 -11.72
C THR A 109 5.50 -6.03 -12.05
N GLU A 110 4.64 -6.53 -11.16
CA GLU A 110 3.86 -7.76 -11.29
C GLU A 110 2.60 -7.59 -12.16
N LEU A 111 2.17 -6.36 -12.41
CA LEU A 111 1.00 -6.06 -13.26
C LEU A 111 1.44 -5.78 -14.69
N GLY A 112 0.64 -6.24 -15.65
CA GLY A 112 0.82 -5.88 -17.05
C GLY A 112 0.55 -4.39 -17.29
N ASP A 113 1.15 -3.83 -18.35
CA ASP A 113 1.02 -2.40 -18.72
C ASP A 113 -0.43 -1.92 -18.94
N ASN A 114 -1.32 -2.87 -19.21
CA ASN A 114 -2.73 -2.67 -19.50
C ASN A 114 -3.64 -3.33 -18.45
N ASP A 115 -3.13 -3.63 -17.27
CA ASP A 115 -3.90 -4.23 -16.19
C ASP A 115 -4.05 -3.26 -15.01
N VAL A 116 -5.20 -3.33 -14.36
CA VAL A 116 -5.47 -2.68 -13.09
C VAL A 116 -5.90 -3.74 -12.11
N GLU A 117 -5.26 -3.81 -10.95
CA GLU A 117 -5.69 -4.72 -9.88
C GLU A 117 -6.63 -3.99 -8.90
N LEU A 118 -7.78 -4.61 -8.62
CA LEU A 118 -8.67 -4.24 -7.52
C LEU A 118 -8.59 -5.33 -6.46
N THR A 119 -8.22 -4.97 -5.24
CA THR A 119 -8.32 -5.86 -4.08
C THR A 119 -9.44 -5.39 -3.16
N LEU A 120 -10.42 -6.26 -2.91
CA LEU A 120 -11.46 -6.02 -1.91
C LEU A 120 -11.04 -6.74 -0.63
N VAL A 121 -10.47 -5.98 0.32
CA VAL A 121 -9.83 -6.52 1.52
C VAL A 121 -10.86 -6.99 2.55
N GLN A 122 -11.61 -6.05 3.13
CA GLN A 122 -12.55 -6.35 4.21
C GLN A 122 -13.66 -5.32 4.33
N GLY A 123 -14.78 -5.74 4.94
CA GLY A 123 -15.82 -4.88 5.48
C GLY A 123 -15.55 -4.58 6.95
N ILE A 124 -15.77 -3.33 7.37
CA ILE A 124 -15.59 -2.91 8.76
C ILE A 124 -16.95 -2.47 9.29
N ASN A 125 -17.45 -3.20 10.28
CA ASN A 125 -18.65 -2.89 11.05
C ASN A 125 -19.84 -2.45 10.19
N TYR A 126 -20.31 -3.31 9.28
CA TYR A 126 -21.49 -2.99 8.49
C TYR A 126 -22.71 -2.75 9.37
N ASN A 127 -23.42 -1.67 9.06
CA ASN A 127 -24.65 -1.30 9.75
C ASN A 127 -25.83 -2.12 9.20
N VAL A 128 -26.10 -3.25 9.84
CA VAL A 128 -27.15 -4.20 9.48
C VAL A 128 -27.94 -4.61 10.72
N PRO A 129 -29.23 -5.02 10.57
CA PRO A 129 -30.06 -5.40 11.72
C PRO A 129 -29.57 -6.67 12.44
N ASN A 130 -28.86 -7.56 11.75
CA ASN A 130 -28.39 -8.85 12.26
C ASN A 130 -26.85 -9.02 12.10
N PRO A 131 -26.02 -8.29 12.86
CA PRO A 131 -24.57 -8.23 12.65
C PRO A 131 -23.80 -9.56 12.69
N LYS A 132 -24.31 -10.55 13.42
CA LYS A 132 -23.64 -11.86 13.61
C LYS A 132 -24.15 -12.96 12.68
N GLU A 133 -25.18 -12.67 11.90
CA GLU A 133 -25.87 -13.65 11.04
C GLU A 133 -25.97 -13.15 9.60
N VAL A 134 -25.48 -11.93 9.32
CA VAL A 134 -25.48 -11.41 7.97
C VAL A 134 -24.44 -12.13 7.13
N ASP A 135 -24.86 -12.55 5.95
CA ASP A 135 -23.98 -13.08 4.92
C ASP A 135 -23.79 -11.98 3.88
N THR A 136 -22.54 -11.60 3.59
CA THR A 136 -22.28 -10.45 2.73
C THR A 136 -21.32 -10.77 1.59
N TYR A 137 -21.47 -10.02 0.50
CA TYR A 137 -20.53 -10.02 -0.61
C TYR A 137 -20.53 -8.64 -1.26
N ILE A 138 -19.45 -8.30 -1.94
CA ILE A 138 -19.31 -7.01 -2.64
C ILE A 138 -19.47 -7.27 -4.13
N ARG A 139 -20.31 -6.49 -4.80
CA ARG A 139 -20.32 -6.35 -6.27
C ARG A 139 -19.59 -5.07 -6.62
N PHE A 140 -18.81 -5.07 -7.69
CA PHE A 140 -18.22 -3.83 -8.19
C PHE A 140 -18.46 -3.64 -9.68
N GLU A 141 -18.38 -2.39 -10.11
CA GLU A 141 -18.48 -1.99 -11.50
C GLU A 141 -17.34 -1.01 -11.80
N PHE A 142 -16.37 -1.48 -12.60
CA PHE A 142 -15.30 -0.64 -13.10
C PHE A 142 -15.78 0.04 -14.39
N PRO A 143 -15.75 1.39 -14.47
CA PRO A 143 -16.37 2.16 -15.55
C PRO A 143 -15.59 2.14 -16.88
N TYR A 144 -15.07 0.99 -17.30
CA TYR A 144 -14.37 0.78 -18.56
C TYR A 144 -14.54 -0.67 -19.06
N PRO A 145 -14.70 -0.88 -20.38
CA PRO A 145 -15.09 0.10 -21.40
C PRO A 145 -16.43 0.80 -21.08
N ASN A 146 -16.69 1.97 -21.67
CA ASN A 146 -17.87 2.78 -21.30
C ASN A 146 -19.20 2.15 -21.75
N GLU A 147 -19.17 1.34 -22.82
CA GLU A 147 -20.34 0.64 -23.36
C GLU A 147 -20.62 -0.67 -22.62
N ASP A 148 -19.57 -1.32 -22.12
CA ASP A 148 -19.64 -2.59 -21.39
C ASP A 148 -18.70 -2.53 -20.17
N PRO A 149 -19.14 -1.89 -19.06
CA PRO A 149 -18.34 -1.78 -17.86
C PRO A 149 -18.03 -3.14 -17.26
N PHE A 150 -16.79 -3.38 -16.87
CA PHE A 150 -16.39 -4.61 -16.19
C PHE A 150 -17.09 -4.73 -14.83
N ARG A 151 -17.76 -5.87 -14.60
CA ARG A 151 -18.50 -6.16 -13.36
C ARG A 151 -18.07 -7.51 -12.83
N ASP A 152 -17.80 -7.58 -11.54
CA ASP A 152 -17.58 -8.84 -10.84
C ASP A 152 -18.02 -8.73 -9.38
N LYS A 153 -17.90 -9.82 -8.63
CA LYS A 153 -18.27 -9.88 -7.22
C LYS A 153 -17.36 -10.81 -6.43
N THR A 154 -17.27 -10.53 -5.14
CA THR A 154 -16.60 -11.44 -4.20
C THR A 154 -17.43 -12.70 -3.94
N SER A 155 -16.77 -13.70 -3.38
CA SER A 155 -17.42 -14.76 -2.61
C SER A 155 -18.21 -14.19 -1.43
N VAL A 156 -19.11 -15.03 -0.91
CA VAL A 156 -19.97 -14.68 0.22
C VAL A 156 -19.25 -15.06 1.50
N ILE A 157 -19.13 -14.09 2.40
CA ILE A 157 -18.62 -14.31 3.75
C ILE A 157 -19.82 -14.37 4.70
N TYR A 158 -19.89 -15.45 5.46
CA TYR A 158 -21.06 -15.81 6.24
C TYR A 158 -20.98 -15.33 7.68
N ASN A 159 -22.13 -15.03 8.28
CA ASN A 159 -22.31 -14.82 9.72
C ASN A 159 -21.41 -13.73 10.36
N THR A 160 -21.18 -12.61 9.66
CA THR A 160 -20.36 -11.51 10.20
C THR A 160 -20.60 -10.17 9.51
N ASN A 161 -20.61 -9.09 10.30
CA ASN A 161 -20.58 -7.72 9.80
C ASN A 161 -19.17 -7.13 9.71
N ASN A 162 -18.14 -7.94 9.98
CA ASN A 162 -16.73 -7.64 9.74
C ASN A 162 -16.12 -8.72 8.82
N PRO A 163 -16.61 -8.85 7.57
CA PRO A 163 -16.14 -9.87 6.65
C PRO A 163 -14.74 -9.54 6.13
N VAL A 164 -13.89 -10.57 6.04
CA VAL A 164 -12.61 -10.49 5.31
C VAL A 164 -12.81 -11.21 3.99
N TYR A 165 -12.71 -10.47 2.88
CA TYR A 165 -12.89 -11.01 1.54
C TYR A 165 -11.54 -11.43 0.94
N ASP A 166 -10.54 -10.55 1.02
CA ASP A 166 -9.19 -10.72 0.48
C ASP A 166 -9.16 -11.22 -0.99
N GLU A 167 -10.07 -10.68 -1.80
CA GLU A 167 -10.23 -11.08 -3.20
C GLU A 167 -9.62 -10.06 -4.17
N LYS A 168 -8.86 -10.57 -5.13
CA LYS A 168 -8.14 -9.80 -6.14
C LYS A 168 -8.76 -9.99 -7.52
N PHE A 169 -8.96 -8.88 -8.22
CA PHE A 169 -9.52 -8.84 -9.56
C PHE A 169 -8.57 -8.07 -10.49
N THR A 170 -8.11 -8.72 -11.56
CA THR A 170 -7.32 -8.08 -12.60
C THR A 170 -8.24 -7.61 -13.71
N ILE A 171 -8.30 -6.30 -13.92
CA ILE A 171 -9.21 -5.63 -14.85
C ILE A 171 -8.39 -5.20 -16.07
N PRO A 172 -8.70 -5.70 -17.28
CA PRO A 172 -8.02 -5.28 -18.49
C PRO A 172 -8.46 -3.88 -18.90
N ILE A 173 -7.49 -3.02 -19.20
CA ILE A 173 -7.69 -1.66 -19.69
C ILE A 173 -6.94 -1.43 -21.01
N GLN A 174 -7.17 -0.29 -21.66
CA GLN A 174 -6.30 0.18 -22.74
C GLN A 174 -5.73 1.55 -22.35
N ARG A 175 -4.59 1.56 -21.67
CA ARG A 175 -4.02 2.77 -21.06
C ARG A 175 -3.84 3.93 -22.05
N ASN A 176 -3.47 3.61 -23.29
CA ASN A 176 -3.22 4.59 -24.35
C ASN A 176 -4.51 5.14 -25.00
N ALA A 177 -5.66 4.53 -24.75
CA ALA A 177 -6.93 5.01 -25.29
C ALA A 177 -7.39 6.26 -24.53
N ARG A 178 -7.69 7.35 -25.26
CA ARG A 178 -8.24 8.59 -24.66
C ARG A 178 -9.51 8.34 -23.83
N ALA A 179 -10.32 7.37 -24.23
CA ALA A 179 -11.50 6.95 -23.48
C ALA A 179 -11.11 6.43 -22.09
N CYS A 180 -10.14 5.52 -22.00
CA CYS A 180 -9.60 4.99 -20.75
C CYS A 180 -9.02 6.11 -19.87
N GLN A 181 -8.16 6.98 -20.43
CA GLN A 181 -7.59 8.13 -19.70
C GLN A 181 -8.67 9.03 -19.10
N ARG A 182 -9.79 9.25 -19.81
CA ARG A 182 -10.93 10.04 -19.30
C ARG A 182 -11.64 9.35 -18.14
N ILE A 183 -11.68 8.01 -18.11
CA ILE A 183 -12.24 7.25 -16.99
C ILE A 183 -11.46 7.55 -15.71
N PHE A 184 -10.14 7.41 -15.73
CA PHE A 184 -9.30 7.74 -14.58
C PHE A 184 -9.46 9.19 -14.12
N LYS A 185 -9.55 10.15 -15.05
CA LYS A 185 -9.72 11.57 -14.71
C LYS A 185 -11.04 11.94 -14.05
N ARG A 186 -12.14 11.26 -14.38
CA ARG A 186 -13.50 11.78 -14.12
C ARG A 186 -14.44 10.80 -13.43
N GLN A 187 -14.18 9.51 -13.53
CA GLN A 187 -15.11 8.49 -13.06
C GLN A 187 -14.64 7.88 -11.74
N THR A 188 -15.55 7.15 -11.12
CA THR A 188 -15.33 6.42 -9.88
C THR A 188 -15.59 4.94 -10.08
N LEU A 189 -14.78 4.09 -9.47
CA LEU A 189 -15.12 2.69 -9.26
C LEU A 189 -16.28 2.63 -8.26
N LYS A 190 -17.34 1.92 -8.61
CA LYS A 190 -18.50 1.73 -7.73
C LYS A 190 -18.44 0.35 -7.09
N CYS A 191 -18.52 0.30 -5.77
CA CYS A 191 -18.64 -0.93 -5.00
C CYS A 191 -20.00 -0.93 -4.28
N GLU A 192 -20.71 -2.04 -4.35
CA GLU A 192 -22.00 -2.26 -3.72
C GLU A 192 -21.87 -3.41 -2.74
N VAL A 193 -22.21 -3.16 -1.47
CA VAL A 193 -22.20 -4.19 -0.42
C VAL A 193 -23.60 -4.79 -0.36
N TRP A 194 -23.70 -6.10 -0.54
CA TRP A 194 -24.97 -6.82 -0.57
C TRP A 194 -25.04 -7.81 0.60
N ALA A 195 -26.20 -7.86 1.26
CA ALA A 195 -26.59 -8.94 2.14
C ALA A 195 -27.24 -10.05 1.31
N LYS A 196 -26.72 -11.27 1.38
CA LYS A 196 -27.29 -12.43 0.70
C LYS A 196 -28.63 -12.80 1.34
N GLY A 197 -29.66 -12.96 0.52
CA GLY A 197 -30.95 -13.46 0.97
C GLY A 197 -30.90 -14.96 1.26
N GLY A 198 -31.62 -15.39 2.31
CA GLY A 198 -31.85 -16.80 2.59
C GLY A 198 -32.81 -17.45 1.59
N PHE A 199 -33.28 -18.66 1.90
CA PHE A 199 -34.20 -19.40 1.04
C PHE A 199 -35.44 -18.57 0.66
N PHE A 200 -35.67 -18.40 -0.64
CA PHE A 200 -36.73 -17.55 -1.25
C PHE A 200 -36.69 -16.05 -0.93
N ARG A 201 -35.62 -15.52 -0.34
CA ARG A 201 -35.45 -14.07 -0.13
C ARG A 201 -34.46 -13.51 -1.14
N SER A 202 -34.79 -12.36 -1.72
CA SER A 202 -33.87 -11.60 -2.57
C SER A 202 -32.71 -11.03 -1.76
N ASP A 203 -31.56 -10.85 -2.40
CA ASP A 203 -30.44 -10.12 -1.81
C ASP A 203 -30.82 -8.65 -1.58
N CYS A 204 -30.30 -8.07 -0.50
CA CYS A 204 -30.57 -6.69 -0.11
C CYS A 204 -29.30 -5.84 -0.22
N LEU A 205 -29.40 -4.66 -0.84
CA LEU A 205 -28.29 -3.71 -0.90
C LEU A 205 -28.12 -3.04 0.48
N ILE A 206 -26.97 -3.25 1.11
CA ILE A 206 -26.59 -2.57 2.37
C ILE A 206 -26.20 -1.12 2.06
N GLY A 207 -25.41 -0.93 1.01
CA GLY A 207 -25.05 0.41 0.54
C GLY A 207 -23.96 0.41 -0.50
N THR A 208 -23.52 1.61 -0.87
CA THR A 208 -22.56 1.82 -1.95
C THR A 208 -21.38 2.67 -1.50
N ALA A 209 -20.19 2.29 -1.95
CA ALA A 209 -18.97 3.07 -1.85
C ALA A 209 -18.47 3.44 -3.24
N SER A 210 -17.94 4.65 -3.39
CA SER A 210 -17.41 5.15 -4.66
C SER A 210 -15.96 5.59 -4.48
N VAL A 211 -15.06 4.99 -5.25
CA VAL A 211 -13.61 5.27 -5.20
C VAL A 211 -13.22 6.11 -6.40
N LYS A 212 -12.66 7.30 -6.17
CA LYS A 212 -12.14 8.16 -7.25
C LYS A 212 -10.90 7.53 -7.86
N LEU A 213 -10.88 7.42 -9.19
CA LEU A 213 -9.75 6.84 -9.93
C LEU A 213 -8.65 7.85 -10.24
N GLN A 214 -8.94 9.15 -10.12
CA GLN A 214 -8.03 10.26 -10.47
C GLN A 214 -6.66 10.23 -9.77
N PRO A 215 -6.53 9.79 -8.51
CA PRO A 215 -5.20 9.69 -7.87
C PRO A 215 -4.25 8.74 -8.63
N LEU A 216 -4.76 7.66 -9.24
CA LEU A 216 -3.94 6.68 -10.00
C LEU A 216 -3.28 7.26 -11.26
N GLU A 217 -3.56 8.52 -11.62
CA GLU A 217 -2.78 9.22 -12.65
C GLU A 217 -1.35 9.55 -12.20
N ASN A 218 -1.15 9.72 -10.89
CA ASN A 218 0.13 10.17 -10.32
C ASN A 218 0.72 9.21 -9.27
N ILE A 219 -0.06 8.24 -8.79
CA ILE A 219 0.39 7.21 -7.84
C ILE A 219 0.05 5.81 -8.39
N CYS A 220 0.71 4.77 -7.87
CA CYS A 220 0.52 3.40 -8.36
C CYS A 220 -0.53 2.60 -7.58
N VAL A 221 -0.84 3.00 -6.35
CA VAL A 221 -1.74 2.25 -5.46
C VAL A 221 -2.60 3.23 -4.67
N ILE A 222 -3.91 2.94 -4.61
CA ILE A 222 -4.82 3.52 -3.62
C ILE A 222 -5.15 2.40 -2.62
N HIS A 223 -4.75 2.58 -1.37
CA HIS A 223 -5.12 1.68 -0.28
C HIS A 223 -5.77 2.52 0.82
N ASP A 224 -7.10 2.44 0.91
CA ASP A 224 -7.89 3.29 1.81
C ASP A 224 -9.22 2.60 2.19
N SER A 225 -9.91 3.14 3.20
CA SER A 225 -11.24 2.72 3.65
C SER A 225 -12.30 3.72 3.19
N PHE A 226 -13.41 3.22 2.66
CA PHE A 226 -14.48 4.05 2.12
C PHE A 226 -15.78 3.85 2.89
N ASN A 227 -16.44 4.95 3.24
CA ASN A 227 -17.74 4.90 3.89
C ASN A 227 -18.80 4.32 2.94
N VAL A 228 -19.57 3.36 3.45
CA VAL A 228 -20.69 2.77 2.73
C VAL A 228 -21.92 3.67 2.95
N SER A 229 -22.34 4.34 1.89
CA SER A 229 -23.54 5.19 1.89
C SER A 229 -24.78 4.34 1.64
N MET A 230 -25.80 4.44 2.49
CA MET A 230 -27.10 3.83 2.21
C MET A 230 -27.78 4.60 1.09
N LYS A 231 -28.41 3.88 0.14
CA LYS A 231 -29.38 4.52 -0.73
C LYS A 231 -30.59 4.84 0.14
N SER A 232 -30.87 6.12 0.36
CA SER A 232 -32.15 6.54 0.92
C SER A 232 -33.26 5.99 0.02
N SER A 233 -33.95 4.96 0.50
CA SER A 233 -35.21 4.52 -0.10
C SER A 233 -36.14 5.72 -0.04
N VAL A 234 -36.37 6.35 -1.19
CA VAL A 234 -37.47 7.30 -1.36
C VAL A 234 -38.73 6.48 -1.21
N THR A 235 -39.39 6.64 -0.06
CA THR A 235 -40.76 6.20 0.19
C THR A 235 -41.73 7.00 -0.66
#